data_AF-A0A529X5T5-F1
#
_entry.id   AF-A0A529X5T5-F1
#
_cell.length_a   1.000
_cell.length_b   1.000
_cell.length_c   1.000
_cell.angle_alpha   90.00
_cell.angle_beta   90.00
_cell.angle_gamma   90.00
#
_symmetry.space_group_name_H-M   'P 1'
#
loop_
_entity.id
_entity.type
_entity.pdbx_description
1 polymer ?
#
loop_
_entity_poly.entity_id
_entity_poly.type
_entity_poly.pdbx_seq_one_letter_code
_entity_poly.pdbx_strand_id
1 'polypeptide(L)' 'LFLTPGEEILVARDDADVAEIMRTLTPQRAKAIGAAALRRVLAEHTYTLRARLVDDIFKAHFERRAMEAAE' A
#
# COMPACT_ATOMS: atom_id res chain seq x y z
N LEU A 1 -3.38 -3.08 5.39
CA LEU A 1 -1.99 -2.57 5.51
C LEU A 1 -1.47 -2.26 4.11
N PHE A 2 -0.72 -1.18 3.92
CA PHE A 2 -0.20 -0.78 2.60
C PHE A 2 0.83 -1.80 2.07
N LEU A 3 1.78 -2.17 2.93
CA LEU A 3 2.74 -3.26 2.75
C LEU A 3 2.73 -4.15 4.00
N THR A 4 3.15 -5.39 3.84
CA THR A 4 3.24 -6.42 4.88
C THR A 4 4.60 -6.35 5.57
N PRO A 5 4.67 -6.02 6.87
CA PRO A 5 5.94 -5.94 7.59
C PRO A 5 6.70 -7.28 7.59
N GLY A 6 8.02 -7.22 7.40
CA GLY A 6 8.91 -8.39 7.35
C GLY A 6 8.98 -9.08 5.98
N GLU A 7 7.96 -8.89 5.13
CA GLU A 7 7.86 -9.53 3.81
C GLU A 7 8.02 -8.54 2.65
N GLU A 8 7.39 -7.38 2.76
CA GLU A 8 7.36 -6.34 1.72
C GLU A 8 7.98 -5.02 2.21
N ILE A 9 8.22 -4.89 3.51
CA ILE A 9 8.87 -3.72 4.11
C ILE A 9 9.54 -4.11 5.42
N LEU A 10 10.67 -3.47 5.76
CA LEU A 10 11.27 -3.55 7.08
C LEU A 10 10.87 -2.31 7.87
N VAL A 11 10.27 -2.52 9.04
CA VAL A 11 9.81 -1.45 9.91
C VAL A 11 10.74 -1.40 11.13
N ALA A 12 11.32 -0.24 11.38
CA ALA A 12 12.10 0.05 12.59
C ALA A 12 11.29 1.00 13.48
N ARG A 13 11.25 0.73 14.79
CA ARG A 13 10.54 1.57 15.76
C ARG A 13 11.44 2.64 16.38
N ASP A 14 12.74 2.35 16.42
CA ASP A 14 13.78 3.19 17.02
C ASP A 14 15.12 2.99 16.30
N ASP A 15 16.16 3.64 16.80
CA ASP A 15 17.52 3.58 16.30
C ASP A 15 18.17 2.20 16.46
N ALA A 16 17.87 1.50 17.56
CA ALA A 16 18.36 0.14 17.80
C ALA A 16 17.83 -0.85 16.75
N ASP A 17 16.53 -0.77 16.41
CA ASP A 17 15.93 -1.56 15.34
C ASP A 17 16.60 -1.28 13.97
N VAL A 18 16.90 0.00 13.67
CA VAL A 18 17.62 0.37 12.43
C VAL A 18 19.01 -0.26 12.40
N ALA A 19 19.78 -0.13 13.49
CA ALA A 19 21.12 -0.70 13.58
C ALA A 19 21.10 -2.22 13.40
N GLU A 20 20.13 -2.91 14.01
CA GLU A 20 19.98 -4.35 13.88
C GLU A 20 19.59 -4.79 12.47
N ILE A 21 18.68 -4.06 11.81
CA ILE A 21 18.34 -4.31 10.41
C ILE A 21 19.59 -4.16 9.53
N MET A 22 20.35 -3.08 9.69
CA MET A 22 21.55 -2.85 8.87
C MET A 22 22.63 -3.90 9.12
N ARG A 23 22.75 -4.40 10.36
CA ARG A 23 23.71 -5.45 10.73
C ARG A 23 23.35 -6.82 10.16
N THR A 24 22.06 -7.14 10.08
CA THR A 24 21.58 -8.49 9.74
C THR A 24 21.05 -8.64 8.33
N LEU A 25 20.72 -7.53 7.65
CA LEU A 25 20.13 -7.55 6.32
C LEU A 25 21.15 -8.00 5.27
N THR A 26 20.92 -9.17 4.71
CA THR A 26 21.72 -9.69 3.60
C THR A 26 21.21 -9.14 2.26
N PRO A 27 22.08 -9.04 1.22
CA PRO A 27 21.66 -8.63 -0.12
C PRO A 27 20.54 -9.50 -0.69
N GLN A 28 20.57 -10.81 -0.42
CA GLN A 28 19.56 -11.76 -0.88
C GLN A 28 18.20 -11.46 -0.25
N ARG A 29 18.18 -11.22 1.07
CA ARG A 29 16.95 -10.87 1.80
C ARG A 29 16.41 -9.51 1.38
N ALA A 30 17.27 -8.51 1.21
CA ALA A 30 16.89 -7.20 0.70
C ALA A 30 16.23 -7.29 -0.68
N LYS A 31 16.82 -8.07 -1.59
CA LYS A 31 16.25 -8.30 -2.93
C LYS A 31 14.88 -9.00 -2.88
N ALA A 32 14.73 -10.00 -2.02
CA ALA A 32 13.47 -10.71 -1.86
C ALA A 32 12.35 -9.78 -1.36
N ILE A 33 12.62 -8.99 -0.32
CA ILE A 33 11.67 -8.03 0.24
C ILE A 33 11.30 -6.97 -0.80
N GLY A 34 12.29 -6.37 -1.45
CA GLY A 34 12.06 -5.35 -2.48
C GLY A 34 11.24 -5.88 -3.66
N ALA A 35 11.48 -7.11 -4.10
CA ALA A 35 10.70 -7.73 -5.17
C ALA A 35 9.25 -7.99 -4.76
N ALA A 36 9.00 -8.41 -3.51
CA ALA A 36 7.64 -8.55 -2.99
C ALA A 36 6.92 -7.20 -2.91
N ALA A 37 7.59 -6.18 -2.36
CA ALA A 37 7.09 -4.81 -2.30
C ALA A 37 6.70 -4.27 -3.67
N LEU A 38 7.57 -4.43 -4.67
CA LEU A 38 7.34 -3.96 -6.03
C LEU A 38 6.09 -4.62 -6.63
N ARG A 39 5.94 -5.94 -6.49
CA ARG A 39 4.75 -6.65 -6.96
C ARG A 39 3.47 -6.09 -6.31
N ARG A 40 3.50 -5.88 -4.99
CA ARG A 40 2.36 -5.35 -4.23
C ARG A 40 1.97 -3.94 -4.69
N VAL A 41 2.96 -3.05 -4.82
CA VAL A 41 2.72 -1.66 -5.22
C VAL A 41 2.14 -1.57 -6.64
N LEU A 42 2.69 -2.34 -7.58
CA LEU A 42 2.17 -2.36 -8.95
C LEU A 42 0.76 -2.95 -9.04
N ALA A 43 0.45 -3.95 -8.20
CA ALA A 43 -0.86 -4.59 -8.20
C ALA A 43 -1.96 -3.72 -7.56
N GLU A 44 -1.64 -2.95 -6.52
CA GLU A 44 -2.67 -2.35 -5.65
C GLU A 44 -2.54 -0.83 -5.46
N HIS A 45 -1.35 -0.27 -5.63
CA HIS A 45 -1.04 1.08 -5.16
C HIS A 45 -0.61 2.04 -6.26
N THR A 46 -1.16 1.87 -7.46
CA THR A 46 -0.94 2.78 -8.60
C THR A 46 -1.90 3.96 -8.57
N TYR A 47 -1.51 5.07 -9.19
CA TYR A 47 -2.42 6.22 -9.35
C TYR A 47 -3.64 5.87 -10.20
N THR A 48 -3.49 5.00 -11.20
CA THR A 48 -4.62 4.52 -12.02
C THR A 48 -5.69 3.85 -11.16
N LEU A 49 -5.31 2.95 -10.25
CA LEU A 49 -6.25 2.28 -9.35
C LEU A 49 -6.90 3.27 -8.38
N ARG A 50 -6.12 4.20 -7.82
CA ARG A 50 -6.65 5.23 -6.93
C ARG A 50 -7.65 6.15 -7.63
N ALA A 51 -7.35 6.59 -8.85
CA ALA A 51 -8.25 7.44 -9.63
C ALA A 51 -9.57 6.74 -9.92
N ARG A 52 -9.52 5.46 -10.30
CA ARG A 52 -10.71 4.63 -10.49
C ARG A 52 -11.55 4.51 -9.21
N LEU A 53 -10.91 4.23 -8.08
CA LEU A 53 -11.60 4.15 -6.79
C LEU A 53 -12.33 5.46 -6.43
N VAL A 54 -11.67 6.60 -6.63
CA VAL A 54 -12.29 7.91 -6.36
C VAL A 54 -13.47 8.18 -7.29
N ASP A 55 -13.34 7.89 -8.58
CA ASP A 55 -14.42 8.02 -9.56
C ASP A 55 -15.64 7.18 -9.18
N ASP A 56 -15.42 5.92 -8.81
CA ASP A 56 -16.49 5.00 -8.38
C ASP A 56 -17.19 5.51 -7.10
N ILE A 57 -16.43 6.03 -6.12
CA ILE A 57 -16.99 6.63 -4.90
C ILE A 57 -17.86 7.84 -5.22
N PHE A 58 -17.42 8.73 -6.12
CA PHE A 58 -18.20 9.90 -6.49
C PHE A 58 -19.48 9.54 -7.25
N LYS A 59 -19.42 8.60 -8.19
CA LYS A 59 -20.61 8.11 -8.89
C LYS A 59 -21.65 7.57 -7.90
N ALA A 60 -21.24 6.67 -7.01
CA ALA A 60 -22.13 6.12 -5.99
C ALA A 60 -22.71 7.20 -5.06
N HIS A 61 -21.91 8.21 -4.70
CA HIS A 61 -22.37 9.34 -3.90
C HIS A 61 -23.46 10.16 -4.61
N PHE A 62 -23.25 10.52 -5.87
CA PHE A 62 -24.21 11.31 -6.64
C PHE A 62 -25.49 10.53 -6.96
N GLU A 63 -25.39 9.24 -7.27
CA GLU A 63 -26.54 8.36 -7.47
C GLU A 63 -27.43 8.31 -6.22
N ARG A 64 -26.84 8.11 -5.04
CA ARG A 64 -27.57 8.12 -3.77
C ARG A 64 -28.28 9.45 -3.53
N ARG A 65 -27.60 10.57 -3.75
CA ARG A 65 -28.16 11.92 -3.59
C ARG A 65 -29.33 12.18 -4.53
N ALA A 66 -29.29 11.65 -5.76
CA ALA A 66 -30.38 11.79 -6.71
C ALA A 66 -31.61 10.98 -6.30
N MET A 67 -31.43 9.76 -5.77
CA MET A 67 -32.52 8.94 -5.24
C MET A 67 -33.19 9.60 -4.04
N GLU A 68 -32.41 10.09 -3.07
CA GLU A 68 -32.91 10.82 -1.89
C GLU A 68 -33.72 12.07 -2.25
N ALA A 69 -33.42 12.72 -3.38
CA ALA A 69 -34.13 13.93 -3.83
C ALA A 69 -35.40 13.62 -4.63
N ALA A 70 -35.58 12.37 -5.07
CA ALA A 70 -36.73 11.92 -5.85
C ALA A 70 -37.81 11.23 -5.00
N GLU A 71 -37.50 10.92 -3.73
CA GLU A 71 -38.42 10.45 -2.69
C GLU A 71 -39.03 11.63 -1.92
#